data_AF-A0A392SUJ6-F1
#
_entry.id   AF-A0A392SUJ6-F1
#
_cell.length_a   1.000
_cell.length_b   1.000
_cell.length_c   1.000
_cell.angle_alpha   90.00
_cell.angle_beta   90.00
_cell.angle_gamma   90.00
#
_symmetry.space_group_name_H-M   'P 1'
#
loop_
_entity.id
_entity.type
_entity.pdbx_description
1 polymer ?
#
loop_
_entity_poly.entity_id
_entity_poly.type
_entity_poly.pdbx_seq_one_letter_code
_entity_poly.pdbx_strand_id
1 'polypeptide(L)'
;MLNEENKQEIKEVAVLAAKCLRLRGEERPSMKEVAMELEGMMLMDKHSWINEDLNVEESRYLLHQSSSSIYELGDSSKHGDIG
;
A
#
# COMPACT_ATOMS: atom_id res chain seq x y z
N MET A 1 -11.71 19.38 -11.66
CA MET A 1 -11.02 20.25 -12.65
C MET A 1 -9.60 20.46 -12.13
N LEU A 2 -8.58 20.46 -13.00
CA LEU A 2 -7.21 20.72 -12.59
C LEU A 2 -7.04 22.21 -12.23
N ASN A 3 -6.89 22.53 -10.95
CA ASN A 3 -6.45 23.84 -10.48
C ASN A 3 -4.93 23.83 -10.23
N GLU A 4 -4.31 24.99 -9.96
CA GLU A 4 -2.86 25.06 -9.79
C GLU A 4 -2.34 24.26 -8.59
N GLU A 5 -3.13 24.16 -7.52
CA GLU A 5 -2.86 23.34 -6.34
C GLU A 5 -2.82 21.85 -6.67
N ASN A 6 -3.88 21.32 -7.29
CA ASN A 6 -3.93 19.94 -7.75
C ASN A 6 -2.87 19.62 -8.81
N LYS A 7 -2.46 20.59 -9.64
CA LYS A 7 -1.34 20.40 -10.57
C LYS A 7 -0.02 20.22 -9.85
N GLN A 8 0.19 20.92 -8.73
CA GLN A 8 1.39 20.82 -7.93
C GLN A 8 1.46 19.46 -7.21
N GLU A 9 0.37 19.01 -6.58
CA GLU A 9 0.25 17.66 -5.99
C GLU A 9 0.58 16.56 -7.02
N ILE A 10 -0.08 16.61 -8.20
CA ILE A 10 0.14 15.62 -9.26
C ILE A 10 1.60 15.63 -9.73
N LYS A 11 2.22 16.81 -9.81
CA LYS A 11 3.62 16.94 -10.21
C LYS A 11 4.56 16.31 -9.19
N GLU A 12 4.30 16.48 -7.90
CA GLU A 12 5.11 15.91 -6.82
C GLU A 12 5.04 14.38 -6.80
N VAL A 13 3.83 13.82 -6.91
CA VAL A 13 3.63 12.37 -7.02
C VAL A 13 4.28 11.82 -8.30
N ALA A 14 4.16 12.53 -9.43
CA ALA A 14 4.78 12.12 -10.69
C ALA A 14 6.32 12.11 -10.60
N VAL A 15 6.92 13.08 -9.90
CA VAL A 15 8.37 13.11 -9.65
C VAL A 15 8.79 11.91 -8.80
N LEU A 16 8.04 11.59 -7.74
CA LEU A 16 8.33 10.41 -6.92
C LEU A 16 8.21 9.10 -7.71
N ALA A 17 7.15 8.95 -8.51
CA ALA A 17 6.98 7.80 -9.40
C ALA A 17 8.15 7.67 -10.41
N ALA A 18 8.61 8.78 -10.98
CA ALA A 18 9.76 8.78 -11.88
C ALA A 18 11.05 8.31 -11.18
N LYS A 19 11.26 8.64 -9.89
CA LYS A 19 12.38 8.11 -9.09
C LYS A 19 12.25 6.60 -8.89
N CYS A 20 11.05 6.10 -8.60
CA CYS A 20 10.80 4.66 -8.41
C CYS A 20 11.01 3.84 -9.69
N LEU A 21 10.79 4.44 -10.86
CA LEU A 21 10.92 3.79 -12.16
C LEU A 21 12.31 3.93 -12.80
N ARG A 22 13.33 4.36 -12.04
CA ARG A 22 14.71 4.42 -12.55
C ARG A 22 15.18 3.05 -13.05
N LEU A 23 15.91 3.07 -14.16
CA LEU A 23 16.40 1.86 -14.83
C LEU A 23 17.29 1.02 -13.90
N ARG A 24 18.19 1.70 -13.19
CA ARG A 24 19.10 1.10 -12.22
C ARG A 24 18.42 0.98 -10.86
N GLY A 25 18.40 -0.23 -10.32
CA GLY A 25 17.70 -0.53 -9.06
C GLY A 25 18.29 0.21 -7.86
N GLU A 26 19.61 0.38 -7.85
CA GLU A 26 20.38 1.10 -6.84
C GLU A 26 20.11 2.61 -6.81
N GLU A 27 19.50 3.17 -7.86
CA GLU A 27 19.09 4.57 -7.88
C GLU A 27 17.64 4.76 -7.42
N ARG A 28 16.87 3.67 -7.27
CA ARG A 28 15.48 3.73 -6.80
C ARG A 28 15.47 4.00 -5.30
N PRO A 29 14.51 4.79 -4.80
CA PRO A 29 14.35 4.97 -3.37
C PRO A 29 13.95 3.66 -2.69
N SER A 30 14.34 3.51 -1.44
CA SER A 30 13.80 2.46 -0.56
C SER A 30 12.33 2.72 -0.26
N MET A 31 11.57 1.67 0.07
CA MET A 31 10.16 1.84 0.44
C MET A 31 9.99 2.76 1.67
N LYS A 32 10.98 2.80 2.57
CA LYS A 32 11.01 3.72 3.71
C LYS A 32 11.07 5.18 3.24
N GLU A 33 11.92 5.48 2.27
CA GLU A 33 12.01 6.84 1.69
C GLU A 33 10.74 7.21 0.92
N VAL A 34 10.17 6.27 0.17
CA VAL A 34 8.89 6.48 -0.52
C VAL A 34 7.77 6.78 0.49
N ALA A 35 7.68 6.01 1.57
CA ALA A 35 6.68 6.24 2.62
C ALA A 35 6.84 7.62 3.28
N MET A 36 8.07 8.00 3.64
CA MET A 36 8.34 9.32 4.23
C MET A 36 8.01 10.48 3.27
N GLU A 37 8.32 10.33 1.97
CA GLU A 37 8.06 11.38 0.97
C GLU A 37 6.54 11.53 0.74
N LEU A 38 5.78 10.42 0.72
CA LEU A 38 4.31 10.44 0.65
C LEU A 38 3.65 11.01 1.92
N GLU A 39 4.13 10.63 3.10
CA GLU A 39 3.66 11.21 4.37
C GLU A 39 3.87 12.72 4.41
N GLY A 40 5.01 13.21 3.89
CA GLY A 40 5.29 14.63 3.74
C GLY A 40 4.27 15.35 2.86
N MET A 41 3.93 14.78 1.70
CA MET A 41 2.90 15.32 0.79
C MET A 41 1.52 15.36 1.47
N MET A 42 1.16 14.31 2.21
CA MET A 42 -0.11 14.23 2.94
C MET A 42 -0.22 15.21 4.12
N LEU A 43 0.91 15.61 4.71
CA LEU A 43 0.95 16.56 5.84
C LEU A 43 1.00 18.02 5.38
N MET A 44 1.59 18.29 4.21
CA MET A 44 1.68 19.64 3.65
C MET A 44 0.33 20.12 3.14
N ASP A 45 -0.49 19.21 2.63
CA ASP A 45 -1.85 19.51 2.22
C ASP A 45 -2.86 19.09 3.27
N LYS A 46 -3.48 20.07 3.94
CA LYS A 46 -4.75 19.88 4.67
C LYS A 46 -5.91 19.66 3.68
N HIS A 47 -5.70 18.86 2.63
CA HIS A 47 -6.69 18.58 1.60
C HIS A 47 -7.15 17.14 1.70
N SER A 48 -8.48 17.00 1.81
CA SER A 48 -9.45 15.94 1.49
C SER A 48 -9.06 14.48 1.12
N TRP A 49 -7.79 14.09 1.00
CA TRP A 49 -7.36 12.68 0.86
C TRP A 49 -7.75 11.86 2.09
N ILE A 50 -7.76 12.50 3.26
CA ILE A 50 -8.40 11.97 4.47
C ILE A 50 -9.90 12.33 4.39
N ASN A 51 -10.61 11.77 3.41
CA ASN A 51 -12.03 11.56 3.62
C ASN A 51 -12.10 10.33 4.54
N GLU A 52 -12.20 10.56 5.85
CA GLU A 52 -12.29 9.53 6.89
C GLU A 52 -13.32 8.43 6.54
N ASP A 53 -14.33 8.76 5.74
CA ASP A 53 -15.41 7.87 5.35
C ASP A 53 -15.08 6.87 4.22
N LEU A 54 -14.12 7.13 3.33
CA LEU A 54 -13.85 6.27 2.17
C LEU A 54 -12.75 5.22 2.41
N ASN A 55 -11.87 5.45 3.39
CA ASN A 55 -10.71 4.57 3.64
C ASN A 55 -10.99 3.45 4.66
N VAL A 56 -11.97 3.64 5.56
CA VAL A 56 -12.25 2.65 6.63
C VAL A 56 -12.92 1.40 6.06
N GLU A 57 -13.89 1.56 5.16
CA GLU A 57 -14.66 0.41 4.66
C GLU A 57 -13.85 -0.44 3.67
N GLU A 58 -13.13 0.18 2.72
CA GLU A 58 -12.29 -0.55 1.75
C GLU A 58 -11.17 -1.35 2.44
N SER A 59 -10.50 -0.76 3.45
CA SER A 59 -9.49 -1.44 4.25
C SER A 59 -10.06 -2.66 4.98
N ARG A 60 -11.30 -2.58 5.49
CA ARG A 60 -11.97 -3.70 6.18
C ARG A 60 -12.27 -4.86 5.24
N TYR A 61 -12.73 -4.59 4.01
CA TYR A 61 -13.01 -5.63 3.01
C TYR A 61 -11.73 -6.39 2.61
N LEU A 62 -10.62 -5.69 2.37
CA LEU A 62 -9.35 -6.32 1.98
C LEU A 62 -8.73 -7.16 3.11
N LEU A 63 -8.82 -6.69 4.35
CA LEU A 63 -8.37 -7.44 5.54
C LEU A 63 -9.24 -8.69 5.78
N HIS A 64 -10.56 -8.59 5.56
CA HIS A 64 -11.45 -9.73 5.69
C HIS A 64 -11.16 -10.81 4.63
N GLN A 65 -10.87 -10.42 3.39
CA GLN A 65 -10.53 -11.36 2.31
C GLN A 65 -9.19 -12.08 2.57
N SER A 66 -8.21 -11.39 3.15
CA SER A 66 -6.93 -11.98 3.57
C SER A 66 -7.09 -13.04 4.65
N SER A 67 -8.08 -12.88 5.54
CA SER A 67 -8.38 -13.86 6.61
C SER A 67 -9.07 -15.13 6.12
N SER A 68 -9.70 -15.10 4.94
CA SER A 68 -10.52 -16.20 4.41
C SER A 68 -9.72 -17.25 3.60
N SER A 69 -8.43 -17.04 3.34
CA SER A 69 -7.62 -17.95 2.51
C SER A 69 -6.75 -18.94 3.31
N ILE A 70 -6.89 -19.03 4.64
CA ILE A 70 -6.11 -19.96 5.49
C ILE A 70 -6.99 -21.15 5.93
N TYR A 71 -7.37 -21.98 4.97
CA TYR A 71 -7.78 -23.38 5.16
C TYR A 71 -7.54 -24.03 3.79
N GLU A 72 -6.59 -24.95 3.62
CA GLU A 72 -6.55 -26.28 4.23
C GLU A 72 -5.08 -26.68 4.51
N LEU A 73 -4.68 -26.72 5.79
CA LEU A 73 -3.46 -27.42 6.21
C LEU A 73 -3.85 -28.89 6.42
N GLY A 74 -3.53 -29.73 5.43
CA GLY A 74 -3.78 -31.17 5.48
C GLY A 74 -3.02 -31.84 6.63
N ASP A 75 -3.75 -32.23 7.67
CA ASP A 75 -3.21 -33.02 8.78
C ASP A 75 -3.26 -34.51 8.41
N SER A 76 -2.11 -35.08 8.05
CA SER A 76 -1.92 -36.53 7.98
C SER A 76 -1.29 -37.03 9.28
N SER A 77 -2.13 -37.17 10.31
CA SER A 77 -1.75 -37.88 11.53
C SER A 77 -1.67 -39.39 11.24
N LYS A 78 -0.45 -39.93 11.29
CA LYS A 78 -0.19 -41.37 11.16
C LYS A 78 -0.64 -42.09 12.41
N HIS A 79 -1.60 -43.02 12.28
CA HIS A 79 -1.92 -43.97 13.34
C HIS A 79 -1.15 -45.29 13.10
N GLY A 80 -0.41 -45.71 14.12
CA GLY A 80 0.56 -46.80 14.08
C GLY A 80 -0.01 -48.22 14.11
N ASP A 81 0.93 -49.15 13.92
CA ASP A 81 0.85 -50.62 13.99
C ASP A 81 0.01 -51.15 15.17
N ILE A 82 -0.75 -52.21 14.90
CA ILE A 82 -1.04 -53.26 15.88
C ILE A 82 -0.88 -54.60 15.15
N GLY A 83 0.05 -55.42 15.65
CA GLY A 83 0.26 -56.82 15.23
C GLY A 83 -0.74 -57.79 15.86
#